data_AF-A0A3R6VXK8-F1
#
_entry.id   AF-A0A3R6VXK8-F1
#
_cell.length_a   1.000
_cell.length_b   1.000
_cell.length_c   1.000
_cell.angle_alpha   90.00
_cell.angle_beta   90.00
_cell.angle_gamma   90.00
#
_symmetry.space_group_name_H-M   'P 1'
#
loop_
_entity.id
_entity.type
_entity.pdbx_description
1 polymer ?
#
loop_
_entity_poly.entity_id
_entity_poly.type
_entity_poly.pdbx_seq_one_letter_code
_entity_poly.pdbx_strand_id
1 'polypeptide(L)'
;MRHTPGLRNLIDDFTEKVKAATEDIKVVLLEKHGAIQRECEAFKVQYDKEKAATQKASIAQCEQYRRVVKRVFKQSAALTTEADVTRATAEAQAACHELNTELMGIESTLVEFAHEAISTLDVRIEAVGNESRGIATEHFRNVEQLENNFFDAVTQLAANLLERLATEDGEDDDFLSDECRAILNDRLSNDVVVAAVAVAAAYVVYSYLSTPATPTHAPVSKAPSKEKPTGEPEVPQQRYFTLDELREFNGEGDKPIYIAIKGVVYDVSRRRDFYGPGEGYHLFAGREAARALAKMSFEPADLDNTDISDLNFMEKEILKDWVDKFTDYNSYPIVGRVLQQKDLTLDELSAYTVLPVYVALRGVIYDVTLGGLEHYGPNGGYKMFAGRDATRALALMSFDQENLDHPTEEGLTETQIKTLADWEAKFQSKYRVVGKVVASS
;
A
#
# COMPACT_ATOMS: atom_id res chain seq x y z
N MET A 1 -14.95 16.27 36.20
CA MET A 1 -16.06 15.56 35.46
C MET A 1 -17.20 14.94 36.29
N ARG A 2 -17.33 15.09 37.63
CA ARG A 2 -18.45 14.49 38.40
C ARG A 2 -19.76 15.31 38.42
N HIS A 3 -19.79 16.46 37.76
CA HIS A 3 -20.77 17.50 38.06
C HIS A 3 -21.38 18.15 36.80
N THR A 4 -21.34 17.50 35.64
CA THR A 4 -22.00 18.00 34.41
C THR A 4 -22.82 16.91 33.71
N PRO A 5 -23.90 16.41 34.34
CA PRO A 5 -24.74 15.35 33.79
C PRO A 5 -25.31 15.66 32.39
N GLY A 6 -25.64 16.91 32.07
CA GLY A 6 -26.21 17.27 30.76
C GLY A 6 -25.24 17.05 29.59
N LEU A 7 -24.01 17.53 29.70
CA LEU A 7 -22.97 17.35 28.67
C LEU A 7 -22.52 15.89 28.58
N ARG A 8 -22.43 15.19 29.73
CA ARG A 8 -22.09 13.76 29.75
C ARG A 8 -23.12 12.93 29.00
N ASN A 9 -24.41 13.18 29.20
CA ASN A 9 -25.47 12.46 28.49
C ASN A 9 -25.40 12.67 26.97
N LEU A 10 -25.05 13.87 26.51
CA LEU A 10 -24.86 14.14 25.07
C LEU A 10 -23.64 13.41 24.50
N ILE A 11 -22.53 13.37 25.24
CA ILE A 11 -21.32 12.64 24.85
C ILE A 11 -21.59 11.14 24.82
N ASP A 12 -22.27 10.60 25.82
CA ASP A 12 -22.61 9.18 25.92
C ASP A 12 -23.56 8.77 24.78
N ASP A 13 -24.61 9.56 24.51
CA ASP A 13 -25.55 9.34 23.39
C ASP A 13 -24.88 9.40 22.01
N PHE A 14 -24.02 10.39 21.77
CA PHE A 14 -23.22 10.47 20.55
C PHE A 14 -22.30 9.25 20.41
N THR A 15 -21.58 8.89 21.48
CA THR A 15 -20.65 7.75 21.48
C THR A 15 -21.38 6.44 21.19
N GLU A 16 -22.55 6.22 21.80
CA GLU A 16 -23.37 5.02 21.53
C GLU A 16 -23.85 4.98 20.08
N LYS A 17 -24.30 6.12 19.52
CA LYS A 17 -24.78 6.19 18.13
C LYS A 17 -23.66 5.95 17.11
N VAL A 18 -22.48 6.54 17.32
CA VAL A 18 -21.31 6.31 16.44
C VAL A 18 -20.86 4.85 16.55
N LYS A 19 -20.85 4.28 17.75
CA LYS A 19 -20.50 2.87 17.96
C LYS A 19 -21.48 1.94 17.25
N ALA A 20 -22.79 2.21 17.34
CA ALA A 20 -23.82 1.44 16.63
C ALA A 20 -23.63 1.54 15.11
N ALA A 21 -23.46 2.75 14.57
CA ALA A 21 -23.21 2.96 13.15
C ALA A 21 -21.94 2.26 12.65
N THR A 22 -20.91 2.13 13.51
CA THR A 22 -19.65 1.45 13.21
C THR A 22 -19.79 -0.08 13.21
N GLU A 23 -20.55 -0.65 14.15
CA GLU A 23 -20.82 -2.09 14.12
C GLU A 23 -21.73 -2.47 12.94
N ASP A 24 -22.69 -1.63 12.57
CA ASP A 24 -23.57 -1.88 11.42
C ASP A 24 -22.79 -1.96 10.11
N ILE A 25 -21.91 -0.98 9.81
CA ILE A 25 -21.08 -1.04 8.60
C ILE A 25 -20.16 -2.27 8.59
N LYS A 26 -19.58 -2.61 9.75
CA LYS A 26 -18.69 -3.76 9.88
C LYS A 26 -19.41 -5.07 9.56
N VAL A 27 -20.63 -5.27 10.04
CA VAL A 27 -21.45 -6.46 9.71
C VAL A 27 -21.70 -6.53 8.20
N VAL A 28 -22.10 -5.42 7.59
CA VAL A 28 -22.39 -5.37 6.15
C VAL A 28 -21.14 -5.67 5.31
N LEU A 29 -19.99 -5.06 5.65
CA LEU A 29 -18.74 -5.30 4.92
C LEU A 29 -18.24 -6.74 5.09
N LEU A 30 -18.38 -7.33 6.27
CA LEU A 30 -18.05 -8.74 6.50
C LEU A 30 -18.94 -9.68 5.68
N GLU A 31 -20.24 -9.38 5.56
CA GLU A 31 -21.15 -10.16 4.72
C GLU A 31 -20.74 -10.10 3.23
N LYS A 32 -20.39 -8.90 2.74
CA LYS A 32 -19.89 -8.70 1.37
C LYS A 32 -18.58 -9.46 1.11
N HIS A 33 -17.65 -9.42 2.06
CA HIS A 33 -16.41 -10.20 1.98
C HIS A 33 -16.70 -11.71 1.93
N GLY A 34 -17.58 -12.20 2.80
CA GLY A 34 -17.99 -13.61 2.80
C GLY A 34 -18.70 -14.02 1.51
N ALA A 35 -19.44 -13.11 0.86
CA ALA A 35 -20.04 -13.37 -0.45
C ALA A 35 -18.96 -13.56 -1.54
N ILE A 36 -17.97 -12.68 -1.64
CA ILE A 36 -16.85 -12.84 -2.58
C ILE A 36 -16.12 -14.16 -2.34
N GLN A 37 -15.84 -14.48 -1.07
CA GLN A 37 -15.13 -15.71 -0.72
C GLN A 37 -15.88 -16.95 -1.23
N ARG A 38 -17.20 -17.02 -1.02
CA ARG A 38 -18.03 -18.13 -1.53
C ARG A 38 -18.01 -18.21 -3.06
N GLU A 39 -17.97 -17.08 -3.75
CA GLU A 39 -17.89 -17.05 -5.22
C GLU A 39 -16.54 -17.53 -5.74
N CYS A 40 -15.43 -17.12 -5.11
CA CYS A 40 -14.10 -17.63 -5.42
C CYS A 40 -13.99 -19.14 -5.17
N GLU A 41 -14.56 -19.63 -4.06
CA GLU A 41 -14.61 -21.06 -3.75
C GLU A 41 -15.45 -21.82 -4.78
N ALA A 42 -16.61 -21.29 -5.19
CA ALA A 42 -17.44 -21.89 -6.23
C ALA A 42 -16.73 -21.94 -7.59
N PHE A 43 -16.03 -20.86 -7.97
CA PHE A 43 -15.19 -20.82 -9.17
C PHE A 43 -14.13 -21.92 -9.13
N LYS A 44 -13.42 -22.05 -8.01
CA LYS A 44 -12.37 -23.07 -7.85
C LYS A 44 -12.93 -24.49 -8.03
N VAL A 45 -14.06 -24.80 -7.38
CA VAL A 45 -14.72 -26.11 -7.51
C VAL A 45 -15.12 -26.39 -8.95
N GLN A 46 -15.67 -25.39 -9.65
CA GLN A 46 -16.08 -25.55 -11.04
C GLN A 46 -14.88 -25.70 -11.99
N TYR A 47 -13.82 -24.93 -11.78
CA TYR A 47 -12.58 -25.05 -12.57
C TYR A 47 -11.91 -26.41 -12.36
N ASP A 48 -11.84 -26.90 -11.12
CA ASP A 48 -11.27 -28.22 -10.83
C ASP A 48 -12.08 -29.35 -11.50
N LYS A 49 -13.40 -29.22 -11.54
CA LYS A 49 -14.28 -30.15 -12.25
C LYS A 49 -14.02 -30.16 -13.76
N GLU A 50 -13.91 -28.99 -14.37
CA GLU A 50 -13.67 -28.87 -15.81
C GLU A 50 -12.27 -29.37 -16.17
N LYS A 51 -11.25 -28.99 -15.39
CA LYS A 51 -9.88 -29.48 -15.50
C LYS A 51 -9.80 -31.00 -15.44
N ALA A 52 -10.53 -31.64 -14.51
CA ALA A 52 -10.58 -33.10 -14.42
C ALA A 52 -11.26 -33.73 -15.64
N ALA A 53 -12.31 -33.10 -16.19
CA ALA A 53 -12.95 -33.55 -17.43
C ALA A 53 -12.01 -33.44 -18.64
N THR A 54 -11.31 -32.31 -18.80
CA THR A 54 -10.29 -32.08 -19.82
C THR A 54 -9.16 -33.10 -19.72
N GLN A 55 -8.66 -33.36 -18.52
CA GLN A 55 -7.60 -34.36 -18.29
C GLN A 55 -8.06 -35.76 -18.73
N LYS A 56 -9.30 -36.15 -18.38
CA LYS A 56 -9.87 -37.43 -18.82
C LYS A 56 -9.99 -37.52 -20.35
N ALA A 57 -10.40 -36.43 -21.01
CA ALA A 57 -10.50 -36.38 -22.47
C ALA A 57 -9.12 -36.50 -23.14
N SER A 58 -8.11 -35.77 -22.64
CA SER A 58 -6.73 -35.83 -23.13
C SER A 58 -6.13 -37.24 -22.97
N ILE A 59 -6.33 -37.89 -21.82
CA ILE A 59 -5.90 -39.28 -21.60
C ILE A 59 -6.57 -40.22 -22.61
N ALA A 60 -7.88 -40.08 -22.86
CA ALA A 60 -8.60 -40.91 -23.81
C ALA A 60 -8.04 -40.76 -25.24
N GLN A 61 -7.71 -39.53 -25.66
CA GLN A 61 -7.09 -39.28 -26.97
C GLN A 61 -5.69 -39.89 -27.09
N CYS A 62 -4.85 -39.73 -26.06
CA CYS A 62 -3.54 -40.36 -25.99
C CYS A 62 -3.62 -41.90 -26.04
N GLU A 63 -4.61 -42.50 -25.38
CA GLU A 63 -4.84 -43.94 -25.44
C GLU A 63 -5.30 -44.40 -26.83
N GLN A 64 -6.17 -43.64 -27.50
CA GLN A 64 -6.60 -43.92 -28.86
C GLN A 64 -5.40 -43.86 -29.83
N TYR A 65 -4.57 -42.82 -29.74
CA TYR A 65 -3.34 -42.72 -30.52
C TYR A 65 -2.38 -43.88 -30.25
N ARG A 66 -2.20 -44.29 -28.98
CA ARG A 66 -1.38 -45.45 -28.64
C ARG A 66 -1.86 -46.74 -29.31
N ARG A 67 -3.18 -46.92 -29.51
CA ARG A 67 -3.73 -48.06 -30.26
C ARG A 67 -3.39 -47.97 -31.75
N VAL A 68 -3.42 -46.77 -32.34
CA VAL A 68 -3.01 -46.53 -33.73
C VAL A 68 -1.51 -46.83 -33.90
N VAL A 69 -0.66 -46.32 -33.02
CA VAL A 69 0.79 -46.60 -33.04
C VAL A 69 1.08 -48.10 -32.99
N LYS A 70 0.42 -48.84 -32.09
CA LYS A 70 0.57 -50.31 -32.02
C LYS A 70 0.16 -51.00 -33.32
N ARG A 71 -0.88 -50.52 -34.00
CA ARG A 71 -1.36 -51.07 -35.28
C ARG A 71 -0.35 -50.81 -36.40
N VAL A 72 0.08 -49.55 -36.55
CA VAL A 72 1.06 -49.15 -37.56
C VAL A 72 2.40 -49.87 -37.34
N PHE A 73 2.84 -50.01 -36.09
CA PHE A 73 4.04 -50.77 -35.74
C PHE A 73 3.92 -52.27 -36.08
N LYS A 74 2.75 -52.87 -35.88
CA LYS A 74 2.52 -54.28 -36.26
C LYS A 74 2.51 -54.46 -37.78
N GLN A 75 1.96 -53.49 -38.51
CA GLN A 75 1.96 -53.47 -39.98
C GLN A 75 3.37 -53.22 -40.54
N SER A 76 4.20 -52.45 -39.83
CA SER A 76 5.57 -52.14 -40.27
C SER A 76 6.47 -53.38 -40.35
N ALA A 77 6.22 -54.39 -39.51
CA ALA A 77 6.91 -55.68 -39.53
C ALA A 77 6.63 -56.53 -40.79
N ALA A 78 5.60 -56.19 -41.58
CA ALA A 78 5.20 -56.91 -42.78
C ALA A 78 5.49 -56.14 -44.08
N LEU A 79 6.15 -54.97 -44.01
CA LEU A 79 6.44 -54.14 -45.18
C LEU A 79 7.64 -54.71 -45.94
N THR A 80 7.47 -54.95 -47.24
CA THR A 80 8.52 -55.50 -48.11
C THR A 80 8.88 -54.58 -49.26
N THR A 81 8.12 -53.50 -49.48
CA THR A 81 8.33 -52.55 -50.58
C THR A 81 8.48 -51.11 -50.10
N GLU A 82 9.17 -50.28 -50.87
CA GLU A 82 9.37 -48.84 -50.57
C GLU A 82 8.04 -48.05 -50.56
N ALA A 83 7.08 -48.46 -51.39
CA ALA A 83 5.72 -47.90 -51.40
C ALA A 83 4.97 -48.20 -50.09
N ASP A 84 5.16 -49.39 -49.51
CA ASP A 84 4.55 -49.79 -48.24
C ASP A 84 5.11 -48.97 -47.06
N VAL A 85 6.42 -48.71 -47.05
CA VAL A 85 7.09 -47.85 -46.06
C VAL A 85 6.60 -46.40 -46.15
N THR A 86 6.47 -45.87 -47.36
CA THR A 86 5.99 -44.50 -47.59
C THR A 86 4.55 -44.32 -47.10
N ARG A 87 3.67 -45.29 -47.38
CA ARG A 87 2.28 -45.30 -46.92
C ARG A 87 2.17 -45.38 -45.39
N ALA A 88 2.93 -46.27 -44.76
CA ALA A 88 2.92 -46.42 -43.30
C ALA A 88 3.45 -45.16 -42.58
N THR A 89 4.45 -44.50 -43.17
CA THR A 89 4.99 -43.23 -42.65
C THR A 89 3.97 -42.10 -42.75
N ALA A 90 3.27 -42.00 -43.88
CA ALA A 90 2.19 -41.02 -44.06
C ALA A 90 1.02 -41.26 -43.09
N GLU A 91 0.62 -42.52 -42.85
CA GLU A 91 -0.41 -42.86 -41.86
C GLU A 91 0.01 -42.49 -40.43
N ALA A 92 1.27 -42.74 -40.05
CA ALA A 92 1.80 -42.35 -38.75
C ALA A 92 1.86 -40.83 -38.56
N GLN A 93 2.28 -40.09 -39.59
CA GLN A 93 2.29 -38.62 -39.58
C GLN A 93 0.89 -38.03 -39.49
N ALA A 94 -0.07 -38.57 -40.24
CA ALA A 94 -1.46 -38.15 -40.19
C ALA A 94 -2.06 -38.37 -38.79
N ALA A 95 -1.85 -39.55 -38.19
CA ALA A 95 -2.33 -39.84 -36.84
C ALA A 95 -1.69 -38.94 -35.77
N CYS A 96 -0.41 -38.57 -35.94
CA CYS A 96 0.27 -37.64 -35.03
C CYS A 96 -0.30 -36.22 -35.13
N HIS A 97 -0.58 -35.77 -36.36
CA HIS A 97 -1.18 -34.47 -36.61
C HIS A 97 -2.63 -34.39 -36.08
N GLU A 98 -3.40 -35.46 -36.27
CA GLU A 98 -4.75 -35.61 -35.72
C GLU A 98 -4.73 -35.53 -34.19
N LEU A 99 -3.86 -36.31 -33.51
CA LEU A 99 -3.72 -36.23 -32.06
C LEU A 99 -3.37 -34.81 -31.60
N ASN A 100 -2.42 -34.16 -32.26
CA ASN A 100 -2.02 -32.80 -31.89
C ASN A 100 -3.18 -31.81 -32.03
N THR A 101 -3.98 -31.94 -33.09
CA THR A 101 -5.14 -31.09 -33.35
C THR A 101 -6.23 -31.29 -32.28
N GLU A 102 -6.52 -32.54 -31.93
CA GLU A 102 -7.48 -32.89 -30.88
C GLU A 102 -7.03 -32.41 -29.49
N LEU A 103 -5.75 -32.59 -29.16
CA LEU A 103 -5.19 -32.11 -27.88
C LEU A 103 -5.22 -30.58 -27.80
N MET A 104 -4.82 -29.87 -28.86
CA MET A 104 -4.95 -28.41 -28.92
C MET A 104 -6.40 -27.96 -28.78
N GLY A 105 -7.36 -28.66 -29.39
CA GLY A 105 -8.78 -28.36 -29.23
C GLY A 105 -9.26 -28.52 -27.79
N ILE A 106 -8.85 -29.60 -27.11
CA ILE A 106 -9.17 -29.86 -25.70
C ILE A 106 -8.55 -28.81 -24.77
N GLU A 107 -7.32 -28.36 -25.05
CA GLU A 107 -6.68 -27.29 -24.27
C GLU A 107 -7.33 -25.93 -24.53
N SER A 108 -7.66 -25.61 -25.79
CA SER A 108 -8.34 -24.36 -26.17
C SER A 108 -9.67 -24.20 -25.43
N THR A 109 -10.49 -25.25 -25.37
CA THR A 109 -11.79 -25.19 -24.68
C THR A 109 -11.64 -24.95 -23.18
N LEU A 110 -10.63 -25.54 -22.53
CA LEU A 110 -10.35 -25.28 -21.12
C LEU A 110 -9.89 -23.83 -20.89
N VAL A 111 -9.03 -23.31 -21.77
CA VAL A 111 -8.55 -21.92 -21.70
C VAL A 111 -9.69 -20.93 -21.91
N GLU A 112 -10.55 -21.15 -22.91
CA GLU A 112 -11.74 -20.34 -23.17
C GLU A 112 -12.69 -20.33 -21.96
N PHE A 113 -12.97 -21.51 -21.39
CA PHE A 113 -13.78 -21.63 -20.18
C PHE A 113 -13.15 -20.85 -19.01
N ALA A 114 -11.84 -21.02 -18.77
CA ALA A 114 -11.14 -20.34 -17.70
C ALA A 114 -11.17 -18.82 -17.86
N HIS A 115 -10.95 -18.33 -19.08
CA HIS A 115 -10.93 -16.91 -19.39
C HIS A 115 -12.31 -16.26 -19.16
N GLU A 116 -13.39 -16.90 -19.63
CA GLU A 116 -14.76 -16.42 -19.42
C GLU A 116 -15.13 -16.41 -17.93
N ALA A 117 -14.76 -17.46 -17.20
CA ALA A 117 -15.05 -17.59 -15.78
C ALA A 117 -14.25 -16.59 -14.92
N ILE A 118 -12.98 -16.32 -15.26
CA ILE A 118 -12.17 -15.26 -14.61
C ILE A 118 -12.77 -13.89 -14.91
N SER A 119 -13.08 -13.59 -16.17
CA SER A 119 -13.71 -12.33 -16.57
C SER A 119 -15.01 -12.07 -15.80
N THR A 120 -15.84 -13.09 -15.65
CA THR A 120 -17.07 -13.02 -14.85
C THR A 120 -16.78 -12.74 -13.37
N LEU A 121 -15.77 -13.40 -12.79
CA LEU A 121 -15.38 -13.19 -11.40
C LEU A 121 -14.85 -11.78 -11.16
N ASP A 122 -14.02 -11.26 -12.07
CA ASP A 122 -13.45 -9.92 -12.00
C ASP A 122 -14.55 -8.84 -11.99
N VAL A 123 -15.54 -8.95 -12.90
CA VAL A 123 -16.69 -8.04 -12.94
C VAL A 123 -17.47 -8.06 -11.62
N ARG A 124 -17.63 -9.24 -11.00
CA ARG A 124 -18.34 -9.37 -9.72
C ARG A 124 -17.55 -8.79 -8.55
N ILE A 125 -16.24 -9.03 -8.51
CA ILE A 125 -15.34 -8.44 -7.50
C ILE A 125 -15.37 -6.91 -7.60
N GLU A 126 -15.29 -6.37 -8.82
CA GLU A 126 -15.38 -4.92 -9.03
C GLU A 126 -16.74 -4.35 -8.59
N ALA A 127 -17.84 -5.01 -8.94
CA ALA A 127 -19.18 -4.60 -8.51
C ALA A 127 -19.31 -4.56 -6.97
N VAL A 128 -18.85 -5.60 -6.27
CA VAL A 128 -18.89 -5.64 -4.80
C VAL A 128 -17.94 -4.58 -4.20
N GLY A 129 -16.79 -4.34 -4.81
CA GLY A 129 -15.88 -3.26 -4.42
C GLY A 129 -16.53 -1.88 -4.53
N ASN A 130 -17.27 -1.63 -5.62
CA ASN A 130 -18.01 -0.38 -5.84
C ASN A 130 -19.12 -0.19 -4.80
N GLU A 131 -19.89 -1.23 -4.52
CA GLU A 131 -20.93 -1.22 -3.48
C GLU A 131 -20.33 -0.96 -2.09
N SER A 132 -19.21 -1.62 -1.77
CA SER A 132 -18.52 -1.47 -0.47
C SER A 132 -18.00 -0.05 -0.27
N ARG A 133 -17.44 0.58 -1.32
CA ARG A 133 -17.05 2.00 -1.30
C ARG A 133 -18.25 2.92 -1.10
N GLY A 134 -19.39 2.60 -1.72
CA GLY A 134 -20.65 3.32 -1.52
C GLY A 134 -21.11 3.28 -0.05
N ILE A 135 -21.13 2.08 0.54
CA ILE A 135 -21.52 1.85 1.94
C ILE A 135 -20.57 2.60 2.90
N ALA A 136 -19.25 2.54 2.66
CA ALA A 136 -18.28 3.29 3.45
C ALA A 136 -18.50 4.80 3.37
N THR A 137 -18.76 5.33 2.17
CA THR A 137 -19.06 6.75 1.98
C THR A 137 -20.32 7.17 2.71
N GLU A 138 -21.36 6.34 2.68
CA GLU A 138 -22.61 6.59 3.41
C GLU A 138 -22.41 6.57 4.93
N HIS A 139 -21.61 5.63 5.45
CA HIS A 139 -21.24 5.61 6.87
C HIS A 139 -20.54 6.90 7.30
N PHE A 140 -19.57 7.39 6.53
CA PHE A 140 -18.90 8.67 6.86
C PHE A 140 -19.89 9.85 6.88
N ARG A 141 -20.83 9.91 5.93
CA ARG A 141 -21.88 10.93 5.96
C ARG A 141 -22.79 10.80 7.18
N ASN A 142 -23.12 9.58 7.59
CA ASN A 142 -23.93 9.35 8.78
C ASN A 142 -23.19 9.77 10.05
N VAL A 143 -21.89 9.49 10.16
CA VAL A 143 -21.05 9.95 11.27
C VAL A 143 -20.96 11.48 11.29
N GLU A 144 -20.71 12.12 10.15
CA GLU A 144 -20.70 13.58 10.03
C GLU A 144 -22.05 14.19 10.46
N GLN A 145 -23.17 13.57 10.11
CA GLN A 145 -24.49 14.00 10.56
C GLN A 145 -24.66 13.84 12.07
N LEU A 146 -24.17 12.75 12.66
CA LEU A 146 -24.18 12.55 14.12
C LEU A 146 -23.33 13.59 14.83
N GLU A 147 -22.17 13.95 14.28
CA GLU A 147 -21.30 15.01 14.80
C GLU A 147 -22.00 16.37 14.75
N ASN A 148 -22.59 16.73 13.61
CA ASN A 148 -23.35 17.97 13.46
C ASN A 148 -24.50 18.05 14.47
N ASN A 149 -25.26 16.97 14.63
CA ASN A 149 -26.34 16.90 15.62
C ASN A 149 -25.82 17.06 17.06
N PHE A 150 -24.66 16.47 17.37
CA PHE A 150 -24.02 16.62 18.68
C PHE A 150 -23.60 18.07 18.93
N PHE A 151 -22.96 18.73 17.96
CA PHE A 151 -22.57 20.14 18.07
C PHE A 151 -23.78 21.07 18.24
N ASP A 152 -24.87 20.84 17.49
CA ASP A 152 -26.11 21.59 17.64
C ASP A 152 -26.70 21.42 19.05
N ALA A 153 -26.73 20.18 19.57
CA ALA A 153 -27.23 19.89 20.91
C ALA A 153 -26.38 20.54 22.02
N VAL A 154 -25.05 20.52 21.88
CA VAL A 154 -24.13 21.20 22.80
C VAL A 154 -24.32 22.72 22.74
N THR A 155 -24.50 23.28 21.55
CA THR A 155 -24.72 24.72 21.34
C THR A 155 -26.04 25.16 21.96
N GLN A 156 -27.12 24.39 21.79
CA GLN A 156 -28.40 24.65 22.44
C GLN A 156 -28.31 24.53 23.96
N LEU A 157 -27.59 23.54 24.49
CA LEU A 157 -27.36 23.41 25.93
C LEU A 157 -26.63 24.65 26.48
N ALA A 158 -25.59 25.12 25.79
CA ALA A 158 -24.86 26.32 26.17
C ALA A 158 -25.74 27.59 26.11
N ALA A 159 -26.54 27.75 25.07
CA ALA A 159 -27.47 28.88 24.93
C ALA A 159 -28.51 28.90 26.06
N ASN A 160 -29.11 27.75 26.38
CA ASN A 160 -30.06 27.62 27.49
C ASN A 160 -29.43 27.93 28.85
N LEU A 161 -28.18 27.51 29.08
CA LEU A 161 -27.45 27.84 30.30
C LEU A 161 -27.17 29.35 30.40
N LEU A 162 -26.79 30.00 29.30
CA LEU A 162 -26.55 31.44 29.25
C LEU A 162 -27.84 32.25 29.45
N GLU A 163 -28.96 31.83 28.87
CA GLU A 163 -30.25 32.50 29.03
C GLU A 163 -30.77 32.41 30.47
N ARG A 164 -30.56 31.25 31.13
CA ARG A 164 -30.85 31.09 32.57
C ARG A 164 -29.98 31.99 33.44
N LEU A 165 -28.70 32.15 33.10
CA LEU A 165 -27.81 33.07 33.80
C LEU A 165 -28.21 34.55 33.61
N ALA A 166 -28.89 34.89 32.51
CA ALA A 166 -29.27 36.26 32.18
C ALA A 166 -30.67 36.67 32.68
N THR A 167 -31.51 35.73 33.12
CA THR A 167 -32.92 35.98 33.50
C THR A 167 -33.18 36.05 35.00
N GLU A 168 -32.24 35.61 35.84
CA GLU A 168 -32.35 35.74 37.30
C GLU A 168 -31.57 36.97 37.78
N ASP A 169 -32.29 38.08 37.99
CA ASP A 169 -31.79 39.31 38.61
C ASP A 169 -31.21 38.98 40.00
N GLY A 170 -29.97 39.44 40.22
CA GLY A 170 -29.13 39.02 41.33
C GLY A 170 -29.65 39.43 42.70
N GLU A 171 -29.47 38.53 43.67
CA GLU A 171 -29.14 38.92 45.04
C GLU A 171 -28.51 37.80 45.91
N ASP A 172 -28.47 36.54 45.48
CA ASP A 172 -27.84 35.47 46.26
C ASP A 172 -26.66 34.82 45.53
N ASP A 173 -25.45 35.08 46.03
CA ASP A 173 -24.12 34.56 45.59
C ASP A 173 -23.99 33.01 45.75
N ASP A 174 -25.11 32.32 45.97
CA ASP A 174 -25.20 30.88 46.19
C ASP A 174 -25.73 30.09 44.97
N PHE A 175 -26.05 30.77 43.87
CA PHE A 175 -26.85 30.22 42.77
C PHE A 175 -26.09 30.02 41.44
N LEU A 176 -24.80 29.67 41.48
CA LEU A 176 -24.26 28.92 40.33
C LEU A 176 -24.78 27.49 40.50
N SER A 177 -25.61 26.99 39.57
CA SER A 177 -26.02 25.58 39.59
C SER A 177 -24.78 24.70 39.76
N ASP A 178 -24.87 23.59 40.50
CA ASP A 178 -23.73 22.70 40.72
C ASP A 178 -23.03 22.30 39.41
N GLU A 179 -23.77 22.36 38.29
CA GLU A 179 -23.29 22.25 36.91
C GLU A 179 -22.42 23.42 36.45
N CYS A 180 -22.89 24.65 36.62
CA CYS A 180 -22.12 25.86 36.30
C CYS A 180 -20.90 26.02 37.25
N ARG A 181 -21.05 25.75 38.56
CA ARG A 181 -19.91 25.76 39.50
C ARG A 181 -18.87 24.73 39.12
N ALA A 182 -19.26 23.56 38.65
CA ALA A 182 -18.29 22.55 38.28
C ALA A 182 -17.57 22.81 36.96
N ILE A 183 -18.25 23.38 35.96
CA ILE A 183 -17.60 23.81 34.72
C ILE A 183 -16.58 24.92 35.02
N LEU A 184 -16.89 25.83 35.95
CA LEU A 184 -16.02 26.92 36.35
C LEU A 184 -14.91 26.52 37.35
N ASN A 185 -15.14 25.54 38.24
CA ASN A 185 -14.19 25.07 39.25
C ASN A 185 -13.28 23.91 38.80
N ASP A 186 -13.58 23.20 37.71
CA ASP A 186 -12.66 22.19 37.11
C ASP A 186 -11.50 22.86 36.35
N ARG A 187 -11.03 24.01 36.87
CA ARG A 187 -9.95 24.88 36.38
C ARG A 187 -8.55 24.34 36.71
N LEU A 188 -8.45 23.08 37.13
CA LEU A 188 -7.19 22.40 37.43
C LEU A 188 -7.04 21.05 36.73
N SER A 189 -7.99 20.62 35.89
CA SER A 189 -7.90 19.31 35.22
C SER A 189 -8.24 19.30 33.73
N ASN A 190 -8.50 20.44 33.08
CA ASN A 190 -8.93 20.48 31.68
C ASN A 190 -8.42 21.71 30.88
N ASP A 191 -7.18 22.14 31.13
CA ASP A 191 -6.56 23.24 30.39
C ASP A 191 -6.45 22.97 28.87
N VAL A 192 -6.46 21.71 28.44
CA VAL A 192 -6.36 21.35 27.01
C VAL A 192 -7.70 21.45 26.29
N VAL A 193 -8.80 21.02 26.92
CA VAL A 193 -10.12 20.92 26.27
C VAL A 193 -10.79 22.29 26.21
N VAL A 194 -10.71 23.08 27.29
CA VAL A 194 -11.30 24.43 27.31
C VAL A 194 -10.49 25.40 26.44
N ALA A 195 -9.16 25.26 26.40
CA ALA A 195 -8.34 26.03 25.45
C ALA A 195 -8.60 25.60 24.01
N ALA A 196 -8.73 24.30 23.71
CA ALA A 196 -9.04 23.82 22.36
C ALA A 196 -10.43 24.29 21.89
N VAL A 197 -11.45 24.26 22.75
CA VAL A 197 -12.80 24.73 22.41
C VAL A 197 -12.83 26.26 22.29
N ALA A 198 -12.11 27.00 23.13
CA ALA A 198 -12.00 28.47 23.00
C ALA A 198 -11.21 28.90 21.76
N VAL A 199 -10.15 28.16 21.39
CA VAL A 199 -9.36 28.37 20.17
C VAL A 199 -10.17 27.98 18.93
N ALA A 200 -10.93 26.88 18.96
CA ALA A 200 -11.82 26.47 17.88
C ALA A 200 -12.98 27.45 17.71
N ALA A 201 -13.59 27.94 18.80
CA ALA A 201 -14.62 28.97 18.74
C ALA A 201 -14.06 30.31 18.22
N ALA A 202 -12.86 30.71 18.65
CA ALA A 202 -12.19 31.90 18.13
C ALA A 202 -11.80 31.76 16.65
N TYR A 203 -11.40 30.56 16.20
CA TYR A 203 -11.07 30.25 14.81
C TYR A 203 -12.33 30.22 13.92
N VAL A 204 -13.43 29.65 14.39
CA VAL A 204 -14.72 29.66 13.69
C VAL A 204 -15.23 31.09 13.56
N VAL A 205 -15.20 31.90 14.63
CA VAL A 205 -15.57 33.32 14.58
C VAL A 205 -14.65 34.13 13.66
N TYR A 206 -13.33 33.88 13.69
CA TYR A 206 -12.38 34.52 12.77
C TYR A 206 -12.64 34.11 11.31
N SER A 207 -12.96 32.83 11.04
CA SER A 207 -13.29 32.35 9.69
C SER A 207 -14.61 32.93 9.18
N TYR A 208 -15.62 33.09 10.04
CA TYR A 208 -16.92 33.65 9.68
C TYR A 208 -16.84 35.16 9.41
N LEU A 209 -15.97 35.86 10.13
CA LEU A 209 -15.73 37.29 9.95
C LEU A 209 -14.75 37.60 8.80
N SER A 210 -13.99 36.60 8.33
CA SER A 210 -12.94 36.78 7.31
C SER A 210 -13.25 36.15 5.95
N THR A 211 -14.45 35.61 5.71
CA THR A 211 -14.88 35.19 4.36
C THR A 211 -15.49 36.37 3.58
N PRO A 212 -14.85 36.88 2.50
CA PRO A 212 -15.53 37.77 1.59
C PRO A 212 -16.45 36.96 0.67
N ALA A 213 -17.72 37.36 0.58
CA ALA A 213 -18.66 36.80 -0.38
C ALA A 213 -18.15 37.02 -1.82
N THR A 214 -18.17 35.97 -2.65
CA THR A 214 -18.12 36.10 -4.11
C THR A 214 -19.45 35.61 -4.68
N PRO A 215 -19.95 36.16 -5.80
CA PRO A 215 -19.58 35.52 -7.07
C PRO A 215 -19.53 36.43 -8.33
N THR A 216 -18.80 35.96 -9.35
CA THR A 216 -19.15 35.94 -10.80
C THR A 216 -18.20 36.63 -11.82
N HIS A 217 -17.66 35.79 -12.72
CA HIS A 217 -17.14 35.93 -14.11
C HIS A 217 -16.10 36.98 -14.59
N ALA A 218 -14.97 36.42 -15.07
CA ALA A 218 -14.20 36.68 -16.32
C ALA A 218 -13.39 38.01 -16.47
N PRO A 219 -12.45 38.16 -17.44
CA PRO A 219 -11.57 37.23 -18.17
C PRO A 219 -10.06 37.59 -18.07
N VAL A 220 -9.22 36.80 -18.76
CA VAL A 220 -7.76 36.94 -19.01
C VAL A 220 -7.31 38.38 -19.36
N SER A 221 -6.28 38.91 -18.68
CA SER A 221 -5.26 39.80 -19.30
C SER A 221 -4.00 40.00 -18.44
N LYS A 222 -2.91 40.33 -19.15
CA LYS A 222 -1.47 40.34 -18.86
C LYS A 222 -0.99 41.33 -17.77
N ALA A 223 0.03 40.87 -17.02
CA ALA A 223 1.21 41.51 -16.37
C ALA A 223 1.32 43.06 -16.29
N PRO A 224 1.97 43.61 -15.24
CA PRO A 224 3.45 43.66 -15.23
C PRO A 224 4.14 43.36 -13.88
N SER A 225 5.41 42.98 -14.04
CA SER A 225 6.46 42.55 -13.11
C SER A 225 6.84 43.50 -11.97
N LYS A 226 7.20 42.92 -10.80
CA LYS A 226 8.27 43.40 -9.91
C LYS A 226 9.09 42.22 -9.37
N GLU A 227 10.36 42.49 -9.16
CA GLU A 227 11.50 41.58 -9.28
C GLU A 227 11.70 40.59 -8.13
N LYS A 228 12.27 39.43 -8.49
CA LYS A 228 12.77 38.35 -7.63
C LYS A 228 13.99 38.81 -6.82
N PRO A 229 14.18 38.32 -5.57
CA PRO A 229 15.45 37.75 -5.16
C PRO A 229 15.47 36.27 -5.58
N THR A 230 16.46 35.96 -6.39
CA THR A 230 16.84 34.64 -6.88
C THR A 230 17.14 33.66 -5.75
N GLY A 231 16.35 32.60 -5.68
CA GLY A 231 16.65 31.33 -5.05
C GLY A 231 15.77 30.29 -5.72
N GLU A 232 16.30 29.63 -6.75
CA GLU A 232 15.74 28.36 -7.20
C GLU A 232 15.60 27.45 -5.98
N PRO A 233 14.44 26.83 -5.69
CA PRO A 233 14.40 25.83 -4.65
C PRO A 233 15.31 24.69 -5.08
N GLU A 234 16.48 24.59 -4.46
CA GLU A 234 17.32 23.40 -4.57
C GLU A 234 16.43 22.20 -4.27
N VAL A 235 16.29 21.30 -5.23
CA VAL A 235 15.66 20.01 -5.01
C VAL A 235 16.44 19.37 -3.86
N PRO A 236 15.81 19.04 -2.71
CA PRO A 236 16.54 18.46 -1.59
C PRO A 236 17.29 17.22 -2.09
N GLN A 237 18.61 17.19 -1.94
CA GLN A 237 19.39 16.03 -2.33
C GLN A 237 18.88 14.82 -1.54
N GLN A 238 18.29 13.87 -2.26
CA GLN A 238 17.78 12.65 -1.64
C GLN A 238 18.91 11.90 -0.97
N ARG A 239 18.73 11.56 0.30
CA ARG A 239 19.74 10.84 1.09
C ARG A 239 19.15 9.69 1.89
N TYR A 240 20.04 8.86 2.43
CA TYR A 240 19.65 7.85 3.40
C TYR A 240 19.57 8.46 4.80
N PHE A 241 18.57 8.03 5.57
CA PHE A 241 18.40 8.37 6.97
C PHE A 241 18.46 7.09 7.80
N THR A 242 19.18 7.13 8.91
CA THR A 242 18.96 6.20 10.02
C THR A 242 17.68 6.59 10.76
N LEU A 243 17.12 5.65 11.54
CA LEU A 243 15.96 5.95 12.37
C LEU A 243 16.26 7.10 13.34
N ASP A 244 17.43 7.09 13.97
CA ASP A 244 17.85 8.14 14.92
C ASP A 244 18.02 9.51 14.24
N GLU A 245 18.65 9.55 13.06
CA GLU A 245 18.76 10.80 12.28
C GLU A 245 17.38 11.31 11.86
N LEU A 246 16.45 10.42 11.50
CA LEU A 246 15.09 10.82 11.12
C LEU A 246 14.34 11.45 12.29
N ARG A 247 14.58 10.99 13.53
CA ARG A 247 13.92 11.52 14.74
C ARG A 247 14.18 12.99 14.98
N GLU A 248 15.30 13.50 14.51
CA GLU A 248 15.61 14.93 14.59
C GLU A 248 14.69 15.82 13.73
N PHE A 249 14.01 15.25 12.73
CA PHE A 249 13.13 15.97 11.80
C PHE A 249 11.66 15.85 12.23
N ASN A 250 11.40 16.14 13.50
CA ASN A 250 10.06 16.08 14.11
C ASN A 250 9.31 17.44 14.06
N GLY A 251 9.94 18.50 13.53
CA GLY A 251 9.37 19.84 13.52
C GLY A 251 9.70 20.72 14.72
N GLU A 252 10.39 20.21 15.74
CA GLU A 252 10.82 21.03 16.88
C GLU A 252 12.01 21.93 16.51
N GLY A 253 12.11 23.10 17.15
CA GLY A 253 13.24 24.02 16.96
C GLY A 253 13.43 24.50 15.50
N ASP A 254 12.33 24.77 14.80
CA ASP A 254 12.28 25.17 13.38
C ASP A 254 12.86 24.15 12.38
N LYS A 255 13.12 22.91 12.81
CA LYS A 255 13.51 21.85 11.90
C LYS A 255 12.34 21.45 10.97
N PRO A 256 12.65 20.92 9.76
CA PRO A 256 11.66 20.30 8.89
C PRO A 256 10.94 19.12 9.57
N ILE A 257 9.77 18.77 9.03
CA ILE A 257 8.98 17.63 9.48
C ILE A 257 9.07 16.54 8.42
N TYR A 258 9.74 15.44 8.75
CA TYR A 258 9.88 14.28 7.87
C TYR A 258 9.13 13.07 8.44
N ILE A 259 8.46 12.33 7.57
CA ILE A 259 7.78 11.07 7.93
C ILE A 259 8.22 10.01 6.94
N ALA A 260 8.61 8.85 7.45
CA ALA A 260 8.92 7.70 6.62
C ALA A 260 7.74 6.72 6.56
N ILE A 261 7.43 6.24 5.35
CA ILE A 261 6.43 5.19 5.13
C ILE A 261 7.01 4.16 4.16
N LYS A 262 7.09 2.90 4.60
CA LYS A 262 7.73 1.79 3.88
C LYS A 262 9.15 2.16 3.44
N GLY A 263 9.87 2.84 4.34
CA GLY A 263 11.23 3.29 4.10
C GLY A 263 11.39 4.46 3.12
N VAL A 264 10.32 5.07 2.61
CA VAL A 264 10.40 6.31 1.81
C VAL A 264 10.18 7.50 2.73
N VAL A 265 11.09 8.49 2.71
CA VAL A 265 11.02 9.68 3.57
C VAL A 265 10.37 10.84 2.81
N TYR A 266 9.24 11.30 3.32
CA TYR A 266 8.46 12.41 2.78
C TYR A 266 8.65 13.67 3.63
N ASP A 267 8.81 14.82 2.96
CA ASP A 267 8.78 16.13 3.60
C ASP A 267 7.34 16.63 3.72
N VAL A 268 6.82 16.59 4.95
CA VAL A 268 5.48 17.05 5.30
C VAL A 268 5.50 18.43 5.97
N SER A 269 6.62 19.16 5.89
CA SER A 269 6.79 20.49 6.52
C SER A 269 5.76 21.51 6.04
N ARG A 270 5.13 21.33 4.88
CA ARG A 270 4.04 22.19 4.39
C ARG A 270 2.74 22.03 5.18
N ARG A 271 2.62 20.97 5.98
CA ARG A 271 1.44 20.62 6.77
C ARG A 271 1.77 20.60 8.27
N ARG A 272 2.43 21.67 8.75
CA ARG A 272 2.72 21.84 10.19
C ARG A 272 1.45 21.92 11.04
N ASP A 273 0.34 22.32 10.45
CA ASP A 273 -1.00 22.31 11.02
C ASP A 273 -1.53 20.89 11.32
N PHE A 274 -0.91 19.83 10.78
CA PHE A 274 -1.26 18.44 11.08
C PHE A 274 -0.15 17.69 11.83
N TYR A 275 1.11 17.89 11.41
CA TYR A 275 2.26 17.11 11.89
C TYR A 275 3.20 17.91 12.80
N GLY A 276 2.96 19.20 13.00
CA GLY A 276 3.80 20.08 13.80
C GLY A 276 3.68 19.80 15.30
N PRO A 277 4.65 20.28 16.11
CA PRO A 277 4.62 20.09 17.56
C PRO A 277 3.30 20.57 18.17
N GLY A 278 2.61 19.70 18.90
CA GLY A 278 1.32 19.96 19.53
C GLY A 278 0.09 19.53 18.71
N GLU A 279 0.26 19.13 17.45
CA GLU A 279 -0.84 18.68 16.59
C GLU A 279 -1.11 17.18 16.70
N GLY A 280 -2.32 16.74 16.31
CA GLY A 280 -2.79 15.37 16.50
C GLY A 280 -1.96 14.27 15.83
N TYR A 281 -1.27 14.59 14.73
CA TYR A 281 -0.41 13.63 14.01
C TYR A 281 1.09 13.86 14.26
N HIS A 282 1.46 14.72 15.21
CA HIS A 282 2.85 15.00 15.55
C HIS A 282 3.64 13.75 15.97
N LEU A 283 2.98 12.75 16.55
CA LEU A 283 3.63 11.51 17.00
C LEU A 283 4.31 10.74 15.86
N PHE A 284 3.88 10.95 14.61
CA PHE A 284 4.50 10.35 13.42
C PHE A 284 5.71 11.15 12.90
N ALA A 285 5.85 12.40 13.31
CA ALA A 285 6.94 13.27 12.89
C ALA A 285 8.30 12.72 13.32
N GLY A 286 9.23 12.64 12.38
CA GLY A 286 10.56 12.06 12.57
C GLY A 286 10.59 10.54 12.68
N ARG A 287 9.50 9.83 12.34
CA ARG A 287 9.41 8.37 12.50
C ARG A 287 9.18 7.64 11.19
N GLU A 288 9.52 6.34 11.20
CA GLU A 288 8.89 5.37 10.31
C GLU A 288 7.51 5.06 10.89
N ALA A 289 6.46 5.54 10.22
CA ALA A 289 5.09 5.49 10.69
C ALA A 289 4.22 4.44 9.98
N ALA A 290 4.78 3.60 9.11
CA ALA A 290 4.04 2.62 8.30
C ALA A 290 3.17 1.70 9.16
N ARG A 291 3.72 1.12 10.23
CA ARG A 291 2.93 0.26 11.14
C ARG A 291 1.84 1.05 11.84
N ALA A 292 2.19 2.19 12.42
CA ALA A 292 1.26 3.01 13.20
C ALA A 292 0.10 3.53 12.33
N LEU A 293 0.38 3.93 11.08
CA LEU A 293 -0.62 4.32 10.08
C LEU A 293 -1.48 3.14 9.64
N ALA A 294 -0.88 1.98 9.39
CA ALA A 294 -1.61 0.77 9.00
C ALA A 294 -2.65 0.34 10.05
N LYS A 295 -2.28 0.44 11.32
CA LYS A 295 -3.10 0.04 12.47
C LYS A 295 -3.96 1.18 13.02
N MET A 296 -3.84 2.39 12.46
CA MET A 296 -4.44 3.62 12.98
C MET A 296 -4.18 3.82 14.49
N SER A 297 -2.94 3.54 14.91
CA SER A 297 -2.53 3.47 16.31
C SER A 297 -1.58 4.60 16.66
N PHE A 298 -1.79 5.20 17.84
CA PHE A 298 -0.89 6.18 18.45
C PHE A 298 -0.09 5.60 19.62
N GLU A 299 -0.15 4.27 19.80
CA GLU A 299 0.54 3.60 20.90
C GLU A 299 2.06 3.54 20.64
N PRO A 300 2.91 3.75 21.66
CA PRO A 300 4.37 3.66 21.51
C PRO A 300 4.85 2.33 20.92
N ALA A 301 4.17 1.23 21.25
CA ALA A 301 4.48 -0.10 20.74
C ALA A 301 4.34 -0.22 19.21
N ASP A 302 3.46 0.58 18.59
CA ASP A 302 3.30 0.62 17.14
C ASP A 302 4.10 1.75 16.49
N LEU A 303 4.38 2.85 17.21
CA LEU A 303 5.16 4.00 16.76
C LEU A 303 6.68 3.75 16.71
N ASP A 304 7.19 2.85 17.54
CA ASP A 304 8.62 2.50 17.59
C ASP A 304 8.93 1.17 16.90
N ASN A 305 7.91 0.45 16.45
CA ASN A 305 8.06 -0.80 15.72
C ASN A 305 7.92 -0.56 14.21
N THR A 306 8.96 -0.89 13.45
CA THR A 306 8.98 -0.76 11.98
C THR A 306 8.57 -2.04 11.25
N ASP A 307 8.35 -3.14 11.98
CA ASP A 307 7.93 -4.42 11.39
C ASP A 307 6.46 -4.38 11.00
N ILE A 308 6.21 -4.68 9.73
CA ILE A 308 4.89 -4.71 9.08
C ILE A 308 4.55 -6.12 8.54
N SER A 309 5.36 -7.13 8.87
CA SER A 309 5.18 -8.49 8.36
C SER A 309 3.91 -9.17 8.90
N ASP A 310 3.47 -8.79 10.11
CA ASP A 310 2.31 -9.33 10.80
C ASP A 310 0.98 -8.62 10.47
N LEU A 311 1.02 -7.59 9.62
CA LEU A 311 -0.20 -6.86 9.23
C LEU A 311 -1.19 -7.76 8.49
N ASN A 312 -2.46 -7.67 8.90
CA ASN A 312 -3.57 -8.36 8.24
C ASN A 312 -3.95 -7.67 6.90
N PHE A 313 -4.87 -8.28 6.16
CA PHE A 313 -5.28 -7.77 4.84
C PHE A 313 -5.85 -6.34 4.90
N MET A 314 -6.70 -6.03 5.87
CA MET A 314 -7.29 -4.70 6.03
C MET A 314 -6.23 -3.65 6.38
N GLU A 315 -5.31 -3.98 7.30
CA GLU A 315 -4.21 -3.09 7.69
C GLU A 315 -3.26 -2.80 6.51
N LYS A 316 -3.03 -3.79 5.63
CA LYS A 316 -2.23 -3.61 4.41
C LYS A 316 -2.91 -2.69 3.40
N GLU A 317 -4.23 -2.77 3.24
CA GLU A 317 -4.98 -1.84 2.39
C GLU A 317 -4.98 -0.42 2.98
N ILE A 318 -5.17 -0.27 4.29
CA ILE A 318 -5.05 1.04 4.96
C ILE A 318 -3.66 1.64 4.75
N LEU A 319 -2.60 0.84 4.91
CA LEU A 319 -1.23 1.31 4.66
C LEU A 319 -1.03 1.77 3.22
N LYS A 320 -1.60 1.04 2.25
CA LYS A 320 -1.55 1.39 0.84
C LYS A 320 -2.26 2.73 0.58
N ASP A 321 -3.45 2.92 1.13
CA ASP A 321 -4.19 4.19 1.03
C ASP A 321 -3.38 5.37 1.59
N TRP A 322 -2.66 5.17 2.70
CA TRP A 322 -1.76 6.18 3.25
C TRP A 322 -0.58 6.50 2.33
N VAL A 323 0.04 5.48 1.72
CA VAL A 323 1.13 5.66 0.75
C VAL A 323 0.63 6.47 -0.46
N ASP A 324 -0.54 6.14 -0.99
CA ASP A 324 -1.17 6.84 -2.12
C ASP A 324 -1.56 8.27 -1.72
N LYS A 325 -2.04 8.47 -0.49
CA LYS A 325 -2.35 9.80 0.04
C LYS A 325 -1.10 10.68 0.17
N PHE A 326 0.04 10.12 0.58
CA PHE A 326 1.29 10.86 0.70
C PHE A 326 1.92 11.15 -0.66
N THR A 327 1.88 10.18 -1.57
CA THR A 327 2.56 10.23 -2.87
C THR A 327 1.72 10.93 -3.94
N ASP A 328 0.45 10.58 -4.07
CA ASP A 328 -0.40 11.02 -5.17
C ASP A 328 -1.34 12.16 -4.77
N TYR A 329 -2.04 12.04 -3.63
CA TYR A 329 -3.03 13.04 -3.23
C TYR A 329 -2.40 14.33 -2.72
N ASN A 330 -1.49 14.24 -1.75
CA ASN A 330 -0.80 15.42 -1.21
C ASN A 330 0.50 15.74 -1.95
N SER A 331 1.04 14.78 -2.71
CA SER A 331 2.31 14.89 -3.44
C SER A 331 3.43 15.49 -2.59
N TYR A 332 3.65 14.91 -1.40
CA TYR A 332 4.74 15.35 -0.54
C TYR A 332 6.10 15.08 -1.20
N PRO A 333 7.05 16.04 -1.17
CA PRO A 333 8.37 15.82 -1.73
C PRO A 333 9.08 14.64 -1.05
N ILE A 334 9.65 13.73 -1.85
CA ILE A 334 10.49 12.63 -1.33
C ILE A 334 11.90 13.17 -1.13
N VAL A 335 12.35 13.20 0.13
CA VAL A 335 13.67 13.74 0.53
C VAL A 335 14.68 12.65 0.85
N GLY A 336 14.28 11.38 0.81
CA GLY A 336 15.21 10.29 1.04
C GLY A 336 14.56 8.95 1.31
N ARG A 337 15.35 8.03 1.88
CA ARG A 337 14.90 6.70 2.30
C ARG A 337 15.47 6.33 3.67
N VAL A 338 14.70 5.59 4.45
CA VAL A 338 15.19 4.91 5.65
C VAL A 338 15.71 3.54 5.23
N LEU A 339 16.93 3.23 5.66
CA LEU A 339 17.54 1.95 5.35
C LEU A 339 17.00 0.87 6.28
N GLN A 340 16.16 -0.01 5.76
CA GLN A 340 15.69 -1.19 6.50
C GLN A 340 16.75 -2.29 6.39
N GLN A 341 17.46 -2.58 7.48
CA GLN A 341 18.41 -3.69 7.47
C GLN A 341 17.66 -5.02 7.49
N LYS A 342 17.86 -5.82 6.46
CA LYS A 342 17.19 -7.12 6.32
C LYS A 342 18.05 -8.09 5.50
N ASP A 343 18.27 -9.27 6.07
CA ASP A 343 18.79 -10.43 5.34
C ASP A 343 17.65 -11.08 4.55
N LEU A 344 17.91 -11.43 3.28
CA LEU A 344 16.89 -11.95 2.36
C LEU A 344 17.38 -13.24 1.71
N THR A 345 16.45 -14.15 1.41
CA THR A 345 16.71 -15.23 0.47
C THR A 345 16.75 -14.70 -0.97
N LEU A 346 17.29 -15.48 -1.92
CA LEU A 346 17.25 -15.12 -3.33
C LEU A 346 15.82 -14.95 -3.85
N ASP A 347 14.89 -15.78 -3.37
CA ASP A 347 13.48 -15.72 -3.74
C ASP A 347 12.83 -14.43 -3.24
N GLU A 348 13.08 -14.04 -1.98
CA GLU A 348 12.59 -12.77 -1.45
C GLU A 348 13.23 -11.56 -2.13
N LEU A 349 14.51 -11.64 -2.48
CA LEU A 349 15.22 -10.59 -3.20
C LEU A 349 14.57 -10.30 -4.56
N SER A 350 14.05 -11.33 -5.24
CA SER A 350 13.40 -11.22 -6.56
C SER A 350 12.18 -10.28 -6.59
N ALA A 351 11.59 -9.98 -5.44
CA ALA A 351 10.48 -9.04 -5.32
C ALA A 351 10.90 -7.56 -5.48
N TYR A 352 12.19 -7.24 -5.35
CA TYR A 352 12.71 -5.87 -5.27
C TYR A 352 13.29 -5.37 -6.60
N THR A 353 12.46 -5.36 -7.64
CA THR A 353 12.85 -5.00 -9.02
C THR A 353 12.47 -3.58 -9.45
N VAL A 354 11.50 -2.96 -8.77
CA VAL A 354 10.94 -1.65 -9.18
C VAL A 354 11.20 -0.57 -8.13
N LEU A 355 10.65 -0.70 -6.92
CA LEU A 355 10.92 0.17 -5.78
C LEU A 355 10.58 -0.57 -4.47
N PRO A 356 11.50 -0.64 -3.48
CA PRO A 356 12.93 -0.37 -3.65
C PRO A 356 13.57 -1.33 -4.66
N VAL A 357 14.67 -0.90 -5.27
CA VAL A 357 15.48 -1.74 -6.16
C VAL A 357 16.69 -2.25 -5.39
N TYR A 358 16.79 -3.57 -5.25
CA TYR A 358 17.93 -4.21 -4.60
C TYR A 358 18.76 -5.00 -5.61
N VAL A 359 20.07 -5.01 -5.41
CA VAL A 359 21.01 -5.83 -6.20
C VAL A 359 21.96 -6.48 -5.20
N ALA A 360 22.12 -7.80 -5.29
CA ALA A 360 23.11 -8.52 -4.51
C ALA A 360 24.42 -8.67 -5.29
N LEU A 361 25.54 -8.58 -4.56
CA LEU A 361 26.88 -8.80 -5.06
C LEU A 361 27.70 -9.47 -3.95
N ARG A 362 28.23 -10.66 -4.26
CA ARG A 362 28.92 -11.59 -3.34
C ARG A 362 28.11 -11.88 -2.09
N GLY A 363 26.81 -12.08 -2.27
CA GLY A 363 25.87 -12.28 -1.16
C GLY A 363 25.65 -11.05 -0.28
N VAL A 364 26.12 -9.86 -0.64
CA VAL A 364 25.81 -8.59 0.04
C VAL A 364 24.73 -7.85 -0.77
N ILE A 365 23.64 -7.48 -0.12
CA ILE A 365 22.50 -6.80 -0.74
C ILE A 365 22.71 -5.29 -0.63
N TYR A 366 22.66 -4.60 -1.77
CA TYR A 366 22.76 -3.15 -1.88
C TYR A 366 21.42 -2.53 -2.29
N ASP A 367 21.04 -1.44 -1.62
CA ASP A 367 19.94 -0.58 -2.07
C ASP A 367 20.47 0.36 -3.15
N VAL A 368 20.06 0.10 -4.40
CA VAL A 368 20.43 0.91 -5.57
C VAL A 368 19.33 1.88 -5.97
N THR A 369 18.31 2.07 -5.12
CA THR A 369 17.19 2.96 -5.39
C THR A 369 17.64 4.41 -5.54
N LEU A 370 18.46 4.92 -4.61
CA LEU A 370 19.00 6.27 -4.70
C LEU A 370 20.25 6.27 -5.60
N GLY A 371 20.21 7.03 -6.70
CA GLY A 371 21.33 7.18 -7.64
C GLY A 371 21.64 5.96 -8.52
N GLY A 372 20.88 4.86 -8.41
CA GLY A 372 20.98 3.69 -9.28
C GLY A 372 19.73 3.41 -10.11
N LEU A 373 18.61 4.12 -9.89
CA LEU A 373 17.35 3.87 -10.59
C LEU A 373 17.44 4.04 -12.11
N GLU A 374 18.26 4.97 -12.60
CA GLU A 374 18.52 5.16 -14.04
C GLU A 374 19.23 3.95 -14.68
N HIS A 375 19.92 3.15 -13.87
CA HIS A 375 20.71 2.02 -14.30
C HIS A 375 19.98 0.69 -14.08
N TYR A 376 19.47 0.47 -12.87
CA TYR A 376 18.87 -0.79 -12.43
C TYR A 376 17.34 -0.75 -12.37
N GLY A 377 16.72 0.42 -12.50
CA GLY A 377 15.27 0.53 -12.56
C GLY A 377 14.66 -0.04 -13.85
N PRO A 378 13.33 -0.01 -14.00
CA PRO A 378 12.61 -0.69 -15.10
C PRO A 378 13.07 -0.30 -16.51
N ASN A 379 13.53 0.95 -16.65
CA ASN A 379 13.98 1.56 -17.90
C ASN A 379 15.51 1.59 -18.04
N GLY A 380 16.24 1.08 -17.05
CA GLY A 380 17.70 1.11 -17.03
C GLY A 380 18.34 -0.04 -17.82
N GLY A 381 19.57 0.19 -18.30
CA GLY A 381 20.33 -0.81 -19.07
C GLY A 381 20.76 -2.05 -18.26
N TYR A 382 20.80 -1.92 -16.93
CA TYR A 382 21.17 -2.98 -15.99
C TYR A 382 19.96 -3.54 -15.22
N LYS A 383 18.73 -3.31 -15.70
CA LYS A 383 17.49 -3.77 -15.06
C LYS A 383 17.43 -5.28 -14.78
N MET A 384 18.17 -6.08 -15.54
CA MET A 384 18.24 -7.54 -15.37
C MET A 384 18.91 -7.94 -14.05
N PHE A 385 19.68 -7.05 -13.42
CA PHE A 385 20.32 -7.30 -12.12
C PHE A 385 19.42 -6.95 -10.94
N ALA A 386 18.33 -6.22 -11.18
CA ALA A 386 17.38 -5.85 -10.14
C ALA A 386 16.73 -7.11 -9.53
N GLY A 387 16.68 -7.17 -8.20
CA GLY A 387 16.16 -8.30 -7.45
C GLY A 387 16.99 -9.58 -7.54
N ARG A 388 18.25 -9.52 -7.99
CA ARG A 388 19.10 -10.71 -8.20
C ARG A 388 20.48 -10.55 -7.60
N ASP A 389 21.15 -11.69 -7.42
CA ASP A 389 22.58 -11.71 -7.19
C ASP A 389 23.33 -11.63 -8.53
N ALA A 390 23.96 -10.48 -8.77
CA ALA A 390 24.64 -10.16 -10.02
C ALA A 390 26.13 -10.55 -10.00
N THR A 391 26.61 -11.30 -9.00
CA THR A 391 28.03 -11.64 -8.80
C THR A 391 28.68 -12.19 -10.07
N ARG A 392 28.12 -13.28 -10.62
CA ARG A 392 28.68 -13.95 -11.79
C ARG A 392 28.51 -13.12 -13.05
N ALA A 393 27.33 -12.53 -13.24
CA ALA A 393 27.03 -11.69 -14.39
C ALA A 393 27.96 -10.46 -14.50
N LEU A 394 28.25 -9.80 -13.37
CA LEU A 394 29.19 -8.67 -13.32
C LEU A 394 30.65 -9.09 -13.50
N ALA A 395 31.03 -10.27 -12.98
CA ALA A 395 32.38 -10.80 -13.19
C ALA A 395 32.64 -11.16 -14.67
N LEU A 396 31.63 -11.71 -15.35
CA LEU A 396 31.70 -12.09 -16.77
C LEU A 396 31.36 -10.95 -17.72
N MET A 397 30.87 -9.81 -17.20
CA MET A 397 30.33 -8.70 -18.00
C MET A 397 29.26 -9.19 -19.00
N SER A 398 28.39 -10.09 -18.54
CA SER A 398 27.38 -10.77 -19.34
C SER A 398 25.98 -10.46 -18.82
N PHE A 399 25.01 -10.41 -19.74
CA PHE A 399 23.58 -10.29 -19.47
C PHE A 399 22.84 -11.62 -19.69
N ASP A 400 23.57 -12.72 -19.87
CA ASP A 400 22.99 -14.02 -20.16
C ASP A 400 22.28 -14.58 -18.93
N GLN A 401 21.09 -15.14 -19.15
CA GLN A 401 20.21 -15.62 -18.09
C GLN A 401 20.88 -16.70 -17.21
N GLU A 402 21.68 -17.59 -17.81
CA GLU A 402 22.43 -18.63 -17.08
C GLU A 402 23.39 -18.04 -16.03
N ASN A 403 24.00 -16.88 -16.32
CA ASN A 403 24.91 -16.21 -15.41
C ASN A 403 24.18 -15.43 -14.30
N LEU A 404 22.89 -15.18 -14.47
CA LEU A 404 22.02 -14.53 -13.48
C LEU A 404 21.38 -15.54 -12.53
N ASP A 405 21.13 -16.76 -13.01
CA ASP A 405 20.49 -17.82 -12.22
C ASP A 405 21.51 -18.61 -11.37
N HIS A 406 22.80 -18.50 -11.69
CA HIS A 406 23.90 -19.16 -10.97
C HIS A 406 24.94 -18.14 -10.47
N PRO A 407 24.71 -17.47 -9.33
CA PRO A 407 25.58 -16.40 -8.84
C PRO A 407 26.88 -16.90 -8.19
N THR A 408 27.52 -17.92 -8.75
CA THR A 408 28.72 -18.55 -8.18
C THR A 408 30.00 -17.90 -8.74
N GLU A 409 31.03 -17.83 -7.89
CA GLU A 409 32.40 -17.46 -8.28
C GLU A 409 33.16 -18.64 -8.92
N GLU A 410 32.54 -19.83 -8.98
CA GLU A 410 33.17 -21.05 -9.49
C GLU A 410 33.46 -20.97 -11.00
N GLY A 411 34.69 -21.32 -11.39
CA GLY A 411 35.12 -21.30 -12.78
C GLY A 411 35.46 -19.91 -13.33
N LEU A 412 35.48 -18.87 -12.49
CA LEU A 412 35.95 -17.54 -12.88
C LEU A 412 37.49 -17.50 -12.95
N THR A 413 38.01 -16.79 -13.95
CA THR A 413 39.44 -16.49 -14.10
C THR A 413 39.88 -15.38 -13.13
N GLU A 414 41.19 -15.29 -12.83
CA GLU A 414 41.73 -14.23 -11.97
C GLU A 414 41.38 -12.81 -12.46
N THR A 415 41.36 -12.60 -13.78
CA THR A 415 40.95 -11.32 -14.38
C THR A 415 39.48 -11.00 -14.10
N GLN A 416 38.59 -11.99 -14.17
CA GLN A 416 37.16 -11.82 -13.88
C GLN A 416 36.91 -11.59 -12.38
N ILE A 417 37.66 -12.26 -11.50
CA ILE A 417 37.63 -12.01 -10.06
C ILE A 417 38.08 -10.57 -9.74
N LYS A 418 39.12 -10.08 -10.42
CA LYS A 418 39.55 -8.68 -10.25
C LYS A 418 38.48 -7.68 -10.72
N THR A 419 37.86 -7.92 -11.88
CA THR A 419 36.72 -7.11 -12.37
C THR A 419 35.58 -7.09 -11.35
N LEU A 420 35.27 -8.24 -10.74
CA LEU A 420 34.25 -8.34 -9.71
C LEU A 420 34.62 -7.52 -8.46
N ALA A 421 35.87 -7.55 -8.01
CA ALA A 421 36.35 -6.74 -6.88
C ALA A 421 36.25 -5.22 -7.17
N ASP A 422 36.52 -4.79 -8.41
CA ASP A 422 36.35 -3.40 -8.82
C ASP A 422 34.87 -2.98 -8.80
N TRP A 423 33.96 -3.88 -9.17
CA TRP A 423 32.52 -3.66 -9.04
C TRP A 423 32.07 -3.60 -7.59
N GLU A 424 32.57 -4.51 -6.74
CA GLU A 424 32.30 -4.50 -5.31
C GLU A 424 32.67 -3.17 -4.67
N ALA A 425 33.89 -2.66 -4.95
CA ALA A 425 34.34 -1.37 -4.45
C ALA A 425 33.45 -0.20 -4.94
N LYS A 426 33.01 -0.23 -6.21
CA LYS A 426 32.07 0.77 -6.73
C LYS A 426 30.72 0.72 -6.00
N PHE A 427 30.17 -0.46 -5.78
CA PHE A 427 28.90 -0.64 -5.06
C PHE A 427 29.00 -0.16 -3.62
N GLN A 428 30.06 -0.54 -2.90
CA GLN A 428 30.30 -0.07 -1.53
C GLN A 428 30.47 1.44 -1.42
N SER A 429 31.05 2.08 -2.45
CA SER A 429 31.24 3.55 -2.45
C SER A 429 29.97 4.33 -2.77
N LYS A 430 29.08 3.77 -3.61
CA LYS A 430 27.91 4.49 -4.17
C LYS A 430 26.60 4.14 -3.48
N TYR A 431 26.44 2.90 -3.06
CA TYR A 431 25.18 2.35 -2.57
C TYR A 431 25.31 1.93 -1.10
N ARG A 432 24.16 1.78 -0.44
CA ARG A 432 24.14 1.36 0.96
C ARG A 432 23.80 -0.11 1.08
N VAL A 433 24.39 -0.76 2.08
CA VAL A 433 24.19 -2.18 2.36
C VAL A 433 22.89 -2.36 3.15
N VAL A 434 21.99 -3.17 2.62
CA VAL A 434 20.71 -3.57 3.23
C VAL A 434 20.89 -4.79 4.13
N GLY A 435 21.68 -5.76 3.70
CA GLY A 435 21.86 -7.02 4.44
C GLY A 435 22.62 -8.04 3.60
N LYS A 436 22.45 -9.32 3.89
CA LYS A 436 23.07 -10.43 3.18
C LYS A 436 22.05 -11.38 2.58
N VAL A 437 22.46 -12.05 1.50
CA VAL A 437 21.74 -13.17 0.93
C VAL A 437 21.95 -14.38 1.82
N VAL A 438 20.86 -14.94 2.33
CA VAL A 438 20.86 -16.15 3.16
C VAL A 438 20.31 -17.35 2.37
N ALA A 439 20.79 -18.55 2.71
CA ALA A 439 20.30 -19.77 2.09
C ALA A 439 18.84 -20.04 2.51
N SER A 440 18.00 -20.45 1.56
CA SER A 440 16.64 -20.90 1.85
C SER A 440 16.70 -22.09 2.82
N SER A 441 16.04 -21.95 3.98
CA SER A 441 16.01 -22.96 5.05
C SER A 441 14.98 -24.05 4.82
#